data_AF-A0A1I6JGT4-F1
#
_entry.id   AF-A0A1I6JGT4-F1
#
_cell.length_a   1.000
_cell.length_b   1.000
_cell.length_c   1.000
_cell.angle_alpha   90.00
_cell.angle_beta   90.00
_cell.angle_gamma   90.00
#
_symmetry.space_group_name_H-M   'P 1'
#
loop_
_entity.id
_entity.type
_entity.pdbx_description
1 polymer ?
#
loop_
_entity_poly.entity_id
_entity_poly.type
_entity_poly.pdbx_seq_one_letter_code
_entity_poly.pdbx_strand_id
1 'polypeptide(L)'
;MNAVDTNTLIDERDLSKLKWRCRRGLLENDLFIERFFQRHEGALTVFHAEGLRQLMDLSDNDLLDLLLARKEPADDLDRPDVHAVLALLRTPQ
;
A
#
# COMPACT_ATOMS: atom_id res chain seq x y z
N MET A 1 21.57 -7.57 -15.54
CA MET A 1 20.22 -7.09 -15.19
C MET A 1 20.10 -7.23 -13.69
N ASN A 2 20.22 -6.14 -12.93
CA ASN A 2 20.21 -6.22 -11.46
C ASN A 2 18.80 -6.60 -11.01
N ALA A 3 18.65 -7.81 -10.47
CA ALA A 3 17.47 -8.14 -9.68
C ALA A 3 17.50 -7.17 -8.49
N VAL A 4 16.62 -6.17 -8.50
CA VAL A 4 16.44 -5.31 -7.33
C VAL A 4 15.94 -6.20 -6.21
N ASP A 5 16.74 -6.35 -5.15
CA ASP A 5 16.33 -7.08 -3.96
C ASP A 5 15.09 -6.39 -3.39
N THR A 6 13.92 -7.02 -3.56
CA THR A 6 12.63 -6.44 -3.18
C THR A 6 12.52 -6.22 -1.66
N ASN A 7 13.35 -6.89 -0.87
CA ASN A 7 13.45 -6.69 0.57
C ASN A 7 14.30 -5.46 0.99
N THR A 8 14.90 -4.75 0.04
CA THR A 8 15.65 -3.52 0.34
C THR A 8 14.67 -2.38 0.67
N LEU A 9 15.05 -1.51 1.60
CA LEU A 9 14.29 -0.29 1.89
C LEU A 9 14.09 0.54 0.63
N ILE A 10 12.90 1.14 0.50
CA ILE A 10 12.60 2.04 -0.60
C ILE A 10 13.42 3.34 -0.46
N ASP A 11 13.97 3.84 -1.57
CA ASP A 11 14.66 5.13 -1.60
C ASP A 11 13.68 6.28 -1.36
N GLU A 12 14.16 7.35 -0.71
CA GLU A 12 13.36 8.53 -0.34
C GLU A 12 12.63 9.15 -1.54
N ARG A 13 13.25 9.14 -2.72
CA ARG A 13 12.64 9.70 -3.94
C ARG A 13 11.47 8.86 -4.42
N ASP A 14 11.57 7.53 -4.35
CA ASP A 14 10.48 6.65 -4.76
C ASP A 14 9.37 6.64 -3.71
N LEU A 15 9.72 6.68 -2.42
CA LEU A 15 8.79 6.84 -1.31
C LEU A 15 7.98 8.15 -1.46
N SER A 16 8.64 9.26 -1.78
CA SER A 16 7.96 10.55 -1.98
C SER A 16 6.94 10.50 -3.12
N LYS A 17 7.28 9.84 -4.24
CA LYS A 17 6.34 9.64 -5.36
C LYS A 17 5.18 8.74 -4.95
N LEU A 18 5.45 7.68 -4.20
CA LEU A 18 4.45 6.75 -3.71
C LEU A 18 3.46 7.45 -2.77
N LYS A 19 3.96 8.24 -1.81
CA LYS A 19 3.12 9.05 -0.89
C LYS A 19 2.22 10.01 -1.68
N TRP A 20 2.74 10.65 -2.73
CA TRP A 20 1.91 11.51 -3.58
C TRP A 20 0.80 10.74 -4.32
N ARG A 21 1.12 9.55 -4.85
CA ARG A 21 0.15 8.69 -5.54
C ARG A 21 -0.93 8.13 -4.60
N CYS A 22 -0.62 8.06 -3.30
CA CYS A 22 -1.54 7.60 -2.28
C CYS A 22 -2.60 8.62 -1.85
N ARG A 23 -2.59 9.84 -2.41
CA ARG A 23 -3.60 10.87 -2.11
C ARG A 23 -4.92 10.48 -2.75
N ARG A 24 -5.97 10.32 -1.94
CA ARG A 24 -7.27 9.79 -2.37
C ARG A 24 -8.37 10.85 -2.25
N GLY A 25 -9.45 10.67 -3.01
CA GLY A 25 -10.60 11.58 -2.98
C GLY A 25 -11.52 11.33 -1.79
N LEU A 26 -11.46 10.12 -1.23
CA LEU A 26 -12.26 9.69 -0.08
C LEU A 26 -11.47 9.84 1.23
N LEU A 27 -12.03 10.60 2.18
CA LEU A 27 -11.38 10.90 3.46
C LEU A 27 -11.01 9.65 4.26
N GLU A 28 -11.87 8.63 4.26
CA GLU A 28 -11.60 7.38 4.98
C GLU A 28 -10.32 6.71 4.48
N ASN A 29 -10.14 6.61 3.15
CA ASN A 29 -8.92 6.07 2.55
C ASN A 29 -7.70 6.91 2.93
N ASP A 30 -7.81 8.23 2.85
CA ASP A 30 -6.71 9.14 3.18
C ASP A 30 -6.25 8.93 4.63
N LEU A 31 -7.20 8.85 5.58
CA LEU A 31 -6.90 8.58 7.00
C LEU A 31 -6.22 7.23 7.23
N PHE A 32 -6.63 6.17 6.52
CA PHE A 32 -5.96 4.86 6.61
C PHE A 32 -4.51 4.96 6.12
N ILE A 33 -4.29 5.61 4.97
CA ILE A 33 -2.97 5.74 4.39
C ILE A 33 -2.06 6.64 5.22
N GLU A 34 -2.56 7.77 5.72
CA GLU A 34 -1.79 8.66 6.61
C GLU A 34 -1.29 7.92 7.85
N ARG A 35 -2.18 7.18 8.53
CA ARG A 35 -1.83 6.38 9.71
C ARG A 35 -0.79 5.30 9.39
N PHE A 36 -0.95 4.64 8.25
CA PHE A 36 0.00 3.64 7.78
C PHE A 36 1.40 4.24 7.59
N PHE A 37 1.52 5.37 6.89
CA PHE A 37 2.82 5.99 6.67
C PHE A 37 3.45 6.49 7.98
N GLN A 38 2.67 7.08 8.89
CA GLN A 38 3.17 7.52 10.19
C GLN A 38 3.85 6.40 10.99
N ARG A 39 3.43 5.14 10.81
CA ARG A 39 3.97 3.99 11.54
C ARG A 39 5.05 3.23 10.76
N HIS A 40 4.87 3.07 9.46
CA HIS A 40 5.64 2.11 8.68
C HIS A 40 6.63 2.77 7.70
N GLU A 41 6.60 4.09 7.48
CA GLU A 41 7.39 4.72 6.41
C GLU A 41 8.89 4.37 6.44
N GLY A 42 9.50 4.31 7.62
CA GLY A 42 10.92 3.99 7.78
C GLY A 42 11.30 2.51 7.57
N ALA A 43 10.31 1.62 7.46
CA ALA A 43 10.50 0.19 7.26
C ALA A 43 9.93 -0.32 5.92
N LEU A 44 9.43 0.57 5.06
CA LEU A 44 8.91 0.19 3.76
C LEU A 44 10.05 -0.28 2.85
N THR A 45 9.79 -1.38 2.16
CA THR A 45 10.72 -1.98 1.21
C THR A 45 10.17 -1.84 -0.20
N VAL A 46 10.99 -2.12 -1.20
CA VAL A 46 10.56 -2.15 -2.60
C VAL A 46 9.40 -3.14 -2.80
N PHE A 47 9.35 -4.23 -2.06
CA PHE A 47 8.25 -5.20 -2.03
C PHE A 47 6.95 -4.55 -1.55
N HIS A 48 6.97 -3.85 -0.40
CA HIS A 48 5.80 -3.13 0.10
C HIS A 48 5.36 -2.02 -0.86
N ALA A 49 6.32 -1.35 -1.50
CA ALA A 49 6.03 -0.32 -2.48
C ALA A 49 5.25 -0.87 -3.68
N GLU A 50 5.57 -2.08 -4.15
CA GLU A 50 4.84 -2.70 -5.26
C GLU A 50 3.40 -3.04 -4.87
N GLY A 51 3.18 -3.62 -3.70
CA GLY A 51 1.83 -3.90 -3.20
C GLY A 51 1.00 -2.61 -3.07
N LEU A 52 1.60 -1.52 -2.59
CA LEU A 52 0.95 -0.21 -2.57
C LEU A 52 0.60 0.29 -3.97
N ARG A 53 1.50 0.13 -4.96
CA ARG A 53 1.22 0.56 -6.35
C ARG A 53 0.02 -0.17 -6.93
N GLN A 54 -0.12 -1.48 -6.69
CA GLN A 54 -1.29 -2.25 -7.13
C GLN A 54 -2.58 -1.76 -6.46
N LEU A 55 -2.56 -1.53 -5.14
CA LEU A 55 -3.69 -0.95 -4.42
C LEU A 55 -4.03 0.47 -4.90
N MET A 56 -3.04 1.22 -5.39
CA MET A 56 -3.24 2.58 -5.90
C MET A 56 -3.88 2.64 -7.29
N ASP A 57 -3.95 1.52 -8.01
CA ASP A 57 -4.66 1.44 -9.30
C ASP A 57 -6.18 1.32 -9.11
N LEU A 58 -6.63 0.91 -7.91
CA LEU A 58 -8.04 0.73 -7.58
C LEU A 58 -8.78 2.06 -7.43
N SER A 59 -10.10 2.02 -7.68
CA SER A 59 -11.03 3.09 -7.35
C SER A 59 -11.13 3.30 -5.83
N ASP A 60 -11.50 4.50 -5.39
CA ASP A 60 -11.64 4.79 -3.95
C ASP A 60 -12.57 3.82 -3.22
N ASN A 61 -13.69 3.44 -3.84
CA ASN A 61 -14.65 2.51 -3.23
C ASN A 61 -14.09 1.09 -3.11
N ASP A 62 -13.41 0.57 -4.14
CA ASP A 62 -12.83 -0.78 -4.09
C ASP A 62 -11.67 -0.86 -3.10
N LEU A 63 -10.84 0.19 -3.04
CA LEU A 63 -9.79 0.29 -2.03
C LEU A 63 -10.41 0.30 -0.63
N LEU A 64 -11.44 1.12 -0.38
CA LEU A 64 -12.09 1.18 0.93
C LEU A 64 -12.70 -0.18 1.32
N ASP A 65 -13.33 -0.87 0.38
CA ASP A 65 -13.94 -2.17 0.63
C ASP A 65 -12.90 -3.23 1.04
N LEU A 66 -11.71 -3.19 0.42
CA LEU A 66 -10.56 -3.97 0.86
C LEU A 66 -10.05 -3.51 2.24
N LEU A 67 -9.91 -2.22 2.50
CA LEU A 67 -9.43 -1.73 3.81
C LEU A 67 -10.37 -2.11 4.96
N LEU A 68 -11.68 -2.16 4.70
CA LEU A 68 -12.71 -2.58 5.66
C LEU A 68 -12.88 -4.10 5.75
N ALA A 69 -12.07 -4.88 5.02
CA ALA A 69 -12.18 -6.34 4.92
C ALA A 69 -13.58 -6.83 4.51
N ARG A 70 -14.31 -6.04 3.71
CA ARG A 70 -15.59 -6.44 3.09
C ARG A 70 -15.35 -7.30 1.85
N LYS A 71 -14.21 -7.09 1.19
CA LYS A 71 -13.65 -7.95 0.16
C LYS A 71 -12.24 -8.39 0.54
N GLU A 72 -11.82 -9.48 -0.08
CA GLU A 72 -10.43 -9.94 -0.11
C GLU A 72 -9.82 -9.65 -1.48
N PRO A 73 -8.50 -9.42 -1.55
CA PRO A 73 -7.81 -9.32 -2.84
C PRO A 73 -7.94 -10.63 -3.61
N ALA A 74 -8.30 -10.55 -4.89
CA ALA A 74 -8.53 -11.68 -5.77
C ALA A 74 -7.97 -11.38 -7.17
N ASP A 75 -7.88 -12.40 -8.02
CA ASP A 75 -7.37 -12.30 -9.40
C ASP A 75 -5.98 -11.63 -9.44
N ASP A 76 -5.84 -10.51 -10.15
CA ASP A 76 -4.57 -9.78 -10.30
C ASP A 76 -4.04 -9.22 -8.98
N LEU A 77 -4.91 -9.03 -7.98
CA LEU A 77 -4.54 -8.58 -6.65
C LEU A 77 -4.16 -9.71 -5.70
N ASP A 78 -4.36 -10.98 -6.06
CA ASP A 78 -3.98 -12.14 -5.23
C ASP A 78 -2.46 -12.36 -5.26
N ARG A 79 -1.75 -11.42 -4.64
CA ARG A 79 -0.30 -11.31 -4.69
C ARG A 79 0.26 -11.13 -3.30
N PRO A 80 1.42 -11.74 -2.99
CA PRO A 80 1.98 -11.69 -1.66
C PRO A 80 2.32 -10.25 -1.22
N ASP A 81 2.71 -9.38 -2.16
CA ASP A 81 2.99 -7.97 -1.89
C ASP A 81 1.72 -7.18 -1.48
N VAL A 82 0.61 -7.38 -2.19
CA VAL A 82 -0.69 -6.79 -1.87
C VAL A 82 -1.19 -7.28 -0.51
N HIS A 83 -1.16 -8.59 -0.27
CA HIS A 83 -1.59 -9.19 1.00
C HIS A 83 -0.78 -8.65 2.18
N ALA A 84 0.54 -8.55 2.05
CA ALA A 84 1.41 -8.01 3.09
C ALA A 84 1.07 -6.55 3.44
N VAL A 85 0.89 -5.71 2.41
CA VAL A 85 0.54 -4.30 2.60
C VAL A 85 -0.86 -4.13 3.16
N LEU A 86 -1.84 -4.91 2.70
CA LEU A 86 -3.20 -4.89 3.24
C LEU A 86 -3.22 -5.27 4.72
N ALA A 87 -2.44 -6.27 5.14
CA ALA A 87 -2.33 -6.63 6.55
C ALA A 87 -1.78 -5.47 7.41
N LEU A 88 -0.77 -4.75 6.90
CA LEU A 88 -0.23 -3.57 7.58
C LEU A 88 -1.26 -2.43 7.64
N LEU A 89 -1.98 -2.16 6.55
CA LEU A 89 -3.01 -1.12 6.47
C LEU A 89 -4.21 -1.40 7.37
N ARG A 90 -4.60 -2.67 7.50
CA ARG A 90 -5.74 -3.12 8.30
C ARG A 90 -5.45 -3.22 9.79
N THR A 91 -4.18 -3.09 10.22
CA THR A 91 -3.82 -3.25 11.63
C THR A 91 -4.53 -2.17 12.46
N PRO A 92 -5.53 -2.55 13.30
CA PRO A 92 -6.23 -1.59 14.13
C PRO A 92 -5.29 -1.01 15.19
N GLN A 93 -5.56 0.22 15.61
CA GLN A 93 -4.89 0.82 16.77
C GLN A 93 -5.37 0.16 18.06
#